data_AF-A0A1I8GW73-F1
#
_entry.id   AF-A0A1I8GW73-F1
#
_cell.length_a   1.000
_cell.length_b   1.000
_cell.length_c   1.000
_cell.angle_alpha   90.00
_cell.angle_beta   90.00
_cell.angle_gamma   90.00
#
_symmetry.space_group_name_H-M   'P 1'
#
loop_
_entity.id
_entity.type
_entity.pdbx_description
1 polymer ?
#
loop_
_entity_poly.entity_id
_entity_poly.type
_entity_poly.pdbx_seq_one_letter_code
_entity_poly.pdbx_strand_id
1 'polypeptide(L)'
;GNQENRATVYDNKIIDYINFILRSSDFEGCSVAQIAQLRQSIANLVISLIEENSPEAIIIAREVKDTLDKGALYRVMAECYEMQLNDGKEGGGLLRRILAKEDRKELMETVFDVGFSFYVILARLYDIDPLMGKKELRITDVQQKAFKLFKKNSMTIEIVKGDNLQRMHFRVKNKNVLRDEVKEKLKWNVDRNSSSTKIRDFMDWTKAILNDIHYQKKVLSNPVTITLTRFWLIWNHLATLVAVVLNVIMLI
;
A
#
# COMPACT_ATOMS: atom_id res chain seq x y z
N GLY A 1 20.51 6.28 0.53
CA GLY A 1 21.37 5.16 0.97
C GLY A 1 22.83 5.57 0.90
N ASN A 2 23.75 4.61 0.83
CA ASN A 2 25.13 4.89 0.43
C ASN A 2 25.18 5.03 -1.11
N GLN A 3 25.61 6.19 -1.60
CA GLN A 3 25.64 6.51 -3.03
C GLN A 3 26.74 5.76 -3.79
N GLU A 4 27.91 5.54 -3.17
CA GLU A 4 29.03 4.80 -3.78
C GLU A 4 28.63 3.35 -4.07
N ASN A 5 27.90 2.73 -3.14
CA ASN A 5 27.37 1.38 -3.32
C ASN A 5 26.35 1.34 -4.48
N ARG A 6 25.54 2.40 -4.63
CA ARG A 6 24.56 2.48 -5.72
C ARG A 6 25.23 2.55 -7.09
N ALA A 7 26.25 3.41 -7.23
CA ALA A 7 27.05 3.51 -8.45
C ALA A 7 27.72 2.17 -8.78
N THR A 8 28.37 1.56 -7.79
CA THR A 8 29.04 0.25 -7.95
C THR A 8 28.07 -0.85 -8.40
N VAL A 9 26.87 -0.91 -7.83
CA VAL A 9 25.85 -1.89 -8.23
C VAL A 9 25.40 -1.66 -9.67
N TYR A 10 25.22 -0.40 -10.08
CA TYR A 10 24.84 -0.07 -11.44
C TYR A 10 25.95 -0.42 -12.44
N ASP A 11 27.20 -0.03 -12.15
CA ASP A 11 28.37 -0.26 -13.01
C ASP A 11 28.65 -1.76 -13.25
N ASN A 12 28.28 -2.61 -12.28
CA ASN A 12 28.35 -4.07 -12.42
C ASN A 12 27.25 -4.68 -13.30
N LYS A 13 26.48 -3.86 -14.04
CA LYS A 13 25.42 -4.29 -14.97
C LYS A 13 24.34 -5.16 -14.32
N ILE A 14 24.09 -4.95 -13.04
CA ILE A 14 23.11 -5.74 -12.27
C ILE A 14 21.70 -5.62 -12.88
N ILE A 15 21.38 -4.47 -13.49
CA ILE A 15 20.10 -4.27 -14.18
C ILE A 15 19.92 -5.22 -15.37
N ASP A 16 20.98 -5.56 -16.10
CA ASP A 16 20.90 -6.48 -17.24
C ASP A 16 20.55 -7.90 -16.78
N TYR A 17 21.14 -8.35 -15.67
CA TYR A 17 20.79 -9.62 -15.05
C TYR A 17 19.35 -9.63 -14.51
N ILE A 18 18.91 -8.53 -13.90
CA ILE A 18 17.51 -8.37 -13.46
C ILE A 18 16.57 -8.48 -14.66
N ASN A 19 16.85 -7.77 -15.75
CA ASN A 19 16.05 -7.84 -16.97
C ASN A 19 16.01 -9.28 -17.52
N PHE A 20 17.16 -9.97 -17.54
CA PHE A 20 17.23 -11.36 -17.97
C PHE A 20 16.35 -12.27 -17.10
N ILE A 21 16.46 -12.17 -15.77
CA ILE A 21 15.66 -12.96 -14.83
C ILE A 21 14.16 -12.64 -14.97
N LEU A 22 13.79 -11.37 -15.08
CA LEU A 22 12.39 -10.95 -15.19
C LEU A 22 11.77 -11.34 -16.54
N ARG A 23 12.58 -11.52 -17.59
CA ARG A 23 12.14 -12.00 -18.91
C ARG A 23 11.81 -13.48 -18.91
N SER A 24 12.49 -14.28 -18.10
CA SER A 24 12.16 -15.70 -17.90
C SER A 24 10.77 -15.84 -17.29
N SER A 25 9.86 -16.51 -17.99
CA SER A 25 8.50 -16.80 -17.52
C SER A 25 8.48 -17.95 -16.53
N ASP A 26 9.39 -18.91 -16.68
CA ASP A 26 9.32 -20.20 -16.01
C ASP A 26 10.57 -20.46 -15.17
N PHE A 27 10.38 -20.61 -13.87
CA PHE A 27 11.39 -21.09 -12.94
C PHE A 27 11.11 -22.57 -12.67
N GLU A 28 11.64 -23.45 -13.53
CA GLU A 28 11.44 -24.90 -13.40
C GLU A 28 11.86 -25.37 -11.99
N GLY A 29 11.03 -26.21 -11.37
CA GLY A 29 11.27 -26.76 -10.03
C GLY A 29 11.13 -25.79 -8.86
N CYS A 30 10.76 -24.53 -9.08
CA CYS A 30 10.62 -23.54 -8.02
C CYS A 30 9.17 -23.42 -7.52
N SER A 31 8.99 -23.36 -6.21
CA SER A 31 7.68 -23.07 -5.61
C SER A 31 7.28 -21.60 -5.82
N VAL A 32 5.98 -21.32 -5.80
CA VAL A 32 5.43 -19.95 -5.88
C VAL A 32 6.02 -19.04 -4.79
N ALA A 33 6.25 -19.58 -3.59
CA ALA A 33 6.87 -18.85 -2.48
C ALA A 33 8.31 -18.42 -2.78
N GLN A 34 9.13 -19.32 -3.35
CA GLN A 34 10.50 -19.00 -3.75
C GLN A 34 10.54 -17.96 -4.87
N ILE A 35 9.66 -18.09 -5.86
CA ILE A 35 9.54 -17.11 -6.95
C ILE A 35 9.13 -15.74 -6.39
N ALA A 36 8.17 -15.70 -5.46
CA ALA A 36 7.75 -14.47 -4.79
C ALA A 36 8.91 -13.84 -4.01
N GLN A 37 9.69 -14.63 -3.26
CA GLN A 37 10.84 -14.15 -2.50
C GLN A 37 11.95 -13.57 -3.41
N LEU A 38 12.25 -14.24 -4.53
CA LEU A 38 13.19 -13.74 -5.53
C LEU A 38 12.71 -12.40 -6.10
N ARG A 39 11.45 -12.35 -6.54
CA ARG A 39 10.83 -11.14 -7.09
C ARG A 39 10.80 -9.99 -6.07
N GLN A 40 10.53 -10.28 -4.81
CA GLN A 40 10.59 -9.27 -3.73
C GLN A 40 12.02 -8.73 -3.56
N SER A 41 13.01 -9.60 -3.60
CA SER A 41 14.43 -9.22 -3.45
C SER A 41 14.89 -8.34 -4.62
N ILE A 42 14.51 -8.70 -5.85
CA ILE A 42 14.72 -7.88 -7.04
C ILE A 42 14.04 -6.52 -6.87
N ALA A 43 12.78 -6.50 -6.44
CA ALA A 43 12.04 -5.26 -6.29
C ALA A 43 12.68 -4.32 -5.25
N ASN A 44 13.08 -4.86 -4.09
CA ASN A 44 13.76 -4.11 -3.04
C ASN A 44 15.08 -3.51 -3.54
N LEU A 45 15.86 -4.28 -4.31
CA LEU A 45 17.10 -3.79 -4.90
C LEU A 45 16.84 -2.64 -5.86
N VAL A 46 15.93 -2.82 -6.83
CA VAL A 46 15.58 -1.78 -7.80
C VAL A 46 15.05 -0.52 -7.10
N ILE A 47 14.15 -0.66 -6.13
CA ILE A 47 13.62 0.49 -5.35
C ILE A 47 14.77 1.24 -4.67
N SER A 48 15.72 0.54 -4.05
CA SER A 48 16.88 1.15 -3.40
C SER A 48 17.79 1.93 -4.36
N LEU A 49 17.82 1.54 -5.65
CA LEU A 49 18.56 2.26 -6.69
C LEU A 49 17.84 3.55 -7.15
N ILE A 50 16.51 3.59 -7.10
CA ILE A 50 15.71 4.69 -7.70
C ILE A 50 15.00 5.59 -6.69
N GLU A 51 14.99 5.24 -5.40
CA GLU A 51 14.19 5.94 -4.37
C GLU A 51 14.64 7.39 -4.12
N GLU A 52 15.93 7.70 -4.30
CA GLU A 52 16.53 8.94 -3.81
C GLU A 52 16.58 10.02 -4.89
N ASN A 53 16.23 11.25 -4.51
CA ASN A 53 16.16 12.44 -5.37
C ASN A 53 17.38 13.37 -5.21
N SER A 54 18.52 12.90 -4.69
CA SER A 54 19.73 13.74 -4.71
C SER A 54 20.19 14.00 -6.16
N PRO A 55 20.92 15.09 -6.44
CA PRO A 55 21.41 15.40 -7.78
C PRO A 55 22.22 14.27 -8.43
N GLU A 56 22.94 13.49 -7.64
CA GLU A 56 23.75 12.35 -8.10
C GLU A 56 22.88 11.09 -8.21
N ALA A 57 21.99 10.87 -7.25
CA ALA A 57 21.09 9.71 -7.22
C ALA A 57 20.12 9.73 -8.41
N ILE A 58 19.63 10.91 -8.80
CA ILE A 58 18.67 11.05 -9.89
C ILE A 58 19.28 10.70 -11.26
N ILE A 59 20.60 10.85 -11.42
CA ILE A 59 21.31 10.44 -12.64
C ILE A 59 21.24 8.92 -12.77
N ILE A 60 21.66 8.20 -11.73
CA ILE A 60 21.58 6.73 -11.70
C ILE A 60 20.12 6.27 -11.84
N ALA A 61 19.18 6.94 -11.18
CA ALA A 61 17.76 6.57 -11.28
C ALA A 61 17.21 6.73 -12.70
N ARG A 62 17.66 7.73 -13.47
CA ARG A 62 17.31 7.90 -14.88
C ARG A 62 17.93 6.82 -15.75
N GLU A 63 19.19 6.48 -15.51
CA GLU A 63 19.88 5.41 -16.23
C GLU A 63 19.24 4.04 -15.97
N VAL A 64 18.90 3.74 -14.71
CA VAL A 64 18.11 2.56 -14.34
C VAL A 64 16.74 2.59 -15.03
N LYS A 65 16.05 3.74 -15.06
CA LYS A 65 14.77 3.89 -15.77
C LYS A 65 14.91 3.56 -17.26
N ASP A 66 15.98 4.00 -17.91
CA ASP A 66 16.18 3.78 -19.35
C ASP A 66 16.55 2.32 -19.66
N THR A 67 17.36 1.69 -18.80
CA THR A 67 17.83 0.29 -18.96
C THR A 67 16.79 -0.76 -18.53
N LEU A 68 15.93 -0.47 -17.56
CA LEU A 68 14.97 -1.43 -17.01
C LEU A 68 13.85 -1.78 -18.01
N ASP A 69 13.56 -3.07 -18.13
CA ASP A 69 12.52 -3.63 -18.99
C ASP A 69 11.14 -3.40 -18.37
N LYS A 70 10.53 -2.27 -18.75
CA LYS A 70 9.20 -1.85 -18.29
C LYS A 70 8.13 -2.89 -18.61
N GLY A 71 8.24 -3.59 -19.74
CA GLY A 71 7.28 -4.62 -20.14
C GLY A 71 7.30 -5.81 -19.16
N ALA A 72 8.49 -6.24 -18.77
CA ALA A 72 8.68 -7.28 -17.77
C ALA A 72 8.12 -6.86 -16.38
N LEU A 73 8.32 -5.60 -15.96
CA LEU A 73 7.75 -5.10 -14.71
C LEU A 73 6.21 -5.16 -14.70
N TYR A 74 5.58 -4.67 -15.78
CA TYR A 74 4.13 -4.71 -15.92
C TYR A 74 3.60 -6.15 -15.94
N ARG A 75 4.31 -7.06 -16.59
CA ARG A 75 3.96 -8.49 -16.63
C ARG A 75 4.00 -9.12 -15.24
N VAL A 76 5.10 -8.97 -14.49
CA VAL A 76 5.22 -9.54 -13.13
C VAL A 76 4.14 -8.97 -12.20
N MET A 77 3.87 -7.66 -12.27
CA MET A 77 2.78 -7.04 -11.52
C MET A 77 1.41 -7.64 -11.89
N ALA A 78 1.16 -7.87 -13.18
CA ALA A 78 -0.10 -8.46 -13.66
C ALA A 78 -0.26 -9.92 -13.24
N GLU A 79 0.81 -10.73 -13.30
CA GLU A 79 0.79 -12.12 -12.82
C GLU A 79 0.41 -12.20 -11.33
N CYS A 80 1.02 -11.34 -10.49
CA CYS A 80 0.65 -11.25 -9.08
C CYS A 80 -0.83 -10.89 -8.89
N TYR A 81 -1.39 -10.02 -9.73
CA TYR A 81 -2.80 -9.66 -9.71
C TYR A 81 -3.71 -10.83 -10.14
N GLU A 82 -3.34 -11.56 -11.19
CA GLU A 82 -4.12 -12.72 -11.67
C GLU A 82 -4.12 -13.88 -10.66
N MET A 83 -3.01 -14.12 -9.96
CA MET A 83 -2.93 -15.08 -8.87
C MET A 83 -3.95 -14.77 -7.76
N GLN A 84 -4.15 -13.49 -7.43
CA GLN A 84 -5.15 -13.07 -6.43
C GLN A 84 -6.59 -13.30 -6.90
N LEU A 85 -6.87 -13.11 -8.20
CA LEU A 85 -8.21 -13.34 -8.73
C LEU A 85 -8.60 -14.83 -8.75
N ASN A 86 -7.60 -15.70 -8.95
CA ASN A 86 -7.81 -17.14 -9.06
C ASN A 86 -7.92 -17.84 -7.69
N ASP A 87 -7.52 -17.19 -6.60
CA ASP A 87 -7.61 -17.71 -5.22
C ASP A 87 -9.04 -18.15 -4.82
N GLY A 88 -10.08 -17.54 -5.41
CA GLY A 88 -11.48 -17.84 -5.11
C GLY A 88 -12.07 -19.10 -5.76
N LYS A 89 -11.33 -19.82 -6.63
CA LYS A 89 -11.91 -20.85 -7.52
C LYS A 89 -11.56 -22.30 -7.19
N GLU A 90 -10.74 -22.61 -6.17
CA GLU A 90 -10.33 -23.99 -5.92
C GLU A 90 -11.35 -24.85 -5.14
N GLY A 91 -11.77 -25.95 -5.81
CA GLY A 91 -12.62 -27.02 -5.30
C GLY A 91 -11.86 -27.99 -4.40
N GLY A 92 -12.31 -28.17 -3.15
CA GLY A 92 -11.72 -29.14 -2.21
C GLY A 92 -12.55 -29.33 -0.93
N GLY A 93 -12.37 -30.45 -0.24
CA GLY A 93 -13.13 -30.80 0.98
C GLY A 93 -12.93 -29.81 2.15
N LEU A 94 -13.94 -29.71 3.03
CA LEU A 94 -14.07 -28.67 4.08
C LEU A 94 -12.87 -28.60 5.04
N LEU A 95 -12.34 -29.74 5.49
CA LEU A 95 -11.27 -29.80 6.50
C LEU A 95 -9.90 -29.44 5.92
N ARG A 96 -9.61 -29.91 4.69
CA ARG A 96 -8.40 -29.52 3.92
C ARG A 96 -8.44 -28.05 3.52
N ARG A 97 -9.62 -27.50 3.26
CA ARG A 97 -9.83 -26.06 3.00
C ARG A 97 -9.55 -25.16 4.18
N ILE A 98 -9.66 -25.64 5.43
CA ILE A 98 -9.43 -24.82 6.63
C ILE A 98 -7.93 -24.78 6.97
N LEU A 99 -7.26 -25.94 7.00
CA LEU A 99 -5.82 -26.00 7.29
C LEU A 99 -4.97 -25.38 6.17
N ALA A 100 -5.29 -25.64 4.90
CA ALA A 100 -4.61 -25.00 3.78
C ALA A 100 -5.01 -23.53 3.57
N LYS A 101 -5.86 -22.95 4.44
CA LYS A 101 -6.35 -21.57 4.30
C LYS A 101 -5.37 -20.55 4.83
N GLU A 102 -4.69 -20.85 5.94
CA GLU A 102 -3.79 -19.89 6.59
C GLU A 102 -2.49 -19.73 5.79
N ASP A 103 -1.81 -20.83 5.50
CA ASP A 103 -0.60 -20.84 4.66
C ASP A 103 -0.85 -20.22 3.28
N ARG A 104 -2.01 -20.52 2.68
CA ARG A 104 -2.42 -19.93 1.40
C ARG A 104 -2.68 -18.44 1.51
N LYS A 105 -3.34 -17.99 2.59
CA LYS A 105 -3.61 -16.57 2.81
C LYS A 105 -2.31 -15.79 3.01
N GLU A 106 -1.35 -16.34 3.76
CA GLU A 106 -0.03 -15.74 3.93
C GLU A 106 0.74 -15.68 2.60
N LEU A 107 0.71 -16.76 1.82
CA LEU A 107 1.31 -16.79 0.49
C LEU A 107 0.67 -15.73 -0.43
N MET A 108 -0.67 -15.62 -0.43
CA MET A 108 -1.37 -14.61 -1.21
C MET A 108 -1.05 -13.19 -0.72
N GLU A 109 -0.90 -12.96 0.58
CA GLU A 109 -0.47 -11.65 1.09
C GLU A 109 0.95 -11.30 0.59
N THR A 110 1.85 -12.28 0.59
CA THR A 110 3.22 -12.14 0.07
C THR A 110 3.22 -11.82 -1.44
N VAL A 111 2.44 -12.57 -2.23
CA VAL A 111 2.30 -12.33 -3.68
C VAL A 111 1.73 -10.94 -3.95
N PHE A 112 0.79 -10.48 -3.13
CA PHE A 112 0.27 -9.11 -3.23
C PHE A 112 1.36 -8.07 -2.94
N ASP A 113 2.17 -8.28 -1.90
CA ASP A 113 3.28 -7.37 -1.54
C ASP A 113 4.34 -7.29 -2.64
N VAL A 114 4.63 -8.41 -3.31
CA VAL A 114 5.46 -8.45 -4.51
C VAL A 114 4.83 -7.59 -5.60
N GLY A 115 3.58 -7.85 -5.98
CA GLY A 115 2.89 -7.08 -7.02
C GLY A 115 2.85 -5.57 -6.71
N PHE A 116 2.65 -5.22 -5.43
CA PHE A 116 2.71 -3.84 -4.97
C PHE A 116 4.11 -3.23 -5.10
N SER A 117 5.17 -3.98 -4.80
CA SER A 117 6.55 -3.51 -4.93
C SER A 117 6.91 -3.20 -6.40
N PHE A 118 6.45 -4.02 -7.34
CA PHE A 118 6.59 -3.73 -8.78
C PHE A 118 5.77 -2.50 -9.20
N TYR A 119 4.58 -2.31 -8.63
CA TYR A 119 3.83 -1.06 -8.81
C TYR A 119 4.61 0.16 -8.29
N VAL A 120 5.25 0.07 -7.12
CA VAL A 120 6.06 1.17 -6.57
C VAL A 120 7.20 1.55 -7.50
N ILE A 121 7.89 0.56 -8.08
CA ILE A 121 8.91 0.81 -9.10
C ILE A 121 8.31 1.61 -10.25
N LEU A 122 7.22 1.11 -10.85
CA LEU A 122 6.56 1.78 -11.98
C LEU A 122 6.11 3.20 -11.62
N ALA A 123 5.48 3.40 -10.46
CA ALA A 123 5.05 4.71 -9.98
C ALA A 123 6.24 5.67 -9.85
N ARG A 124 7.38 5.16 -9.36
CA ARG A 124 8.61 5.94 -9.26
C ARG A 124 9.20 6.28 -10.62
N LEU A 125 9.15 5.37 -11.60
CA LEU A 125 9.57 5.68 -12.97
C LEU A 125 8.70 6.80 -13.59
N TYR A 126 7.39 6.82 -13.30
CA TYR A 126 6.52 7.93 -13.71
C TYR A 126 6.84 9.26 -13.02
N ASP A 127 7.31 9.24 -11.77
CA ASP A 127 7.78 10.45 -11.09
C ASP A 127 9.06 11.01 -11.75
N ILE A 128 9.95 10.13 -12.21
CA ILE A 128 11.20 10.51 -12.90
C ILE A 128 10.89 11.02 -14.32
N ASP A 129 9.96 10.35 -15.03
CA ASP A 129 9.56 10.68 -16.39
C ASP A 129 8.04 10.60 -16.57
N PRO A 130 7.32 11.72 -16.40
CA PRO A 130 5.86 11.78 -16.54
C PRO A 130 5.36 11.43 -17.96
N LEU A 131 6.22 11.46 -18.97
CA LEU A 131 5.87 11.19 -20.37
C LEU A 131 6.08 9.72 -20.75
N MET A 132 6.62 8.89 -19.86
CA MET A 132 6.89 7.47 -20.09
C MET A 132 5.66 6.72 -20.63
N GLY A 133 4.48 6.97 -20.06
CA GLY A 133 3.23 6.29 -20.47
C GLY A 133 2.71 6.67 -21.85
N LYS A 134 3.21 7.76 -22.46
CA LYS A 134 2.80 8.22 -23.79
C LYS A 134 3.73 7.72 -24.90
N LYS A 135 4.97 7.34 -24.57
CA LYS A 135 6.03 7.18 -25.57
C LYS A 135 6.24 5.76 -26.07
N GLU A 136 6.04 4.70 -25.26
CA GLU A 136 6.65 3.41 -25.64
C GLU A 136 5.95 2.11 -25.19
N LEU A 137 4.91 2.14 -24.35
CA LEU A 137 4.29 0.88 -23.86
C LEU A 137 2.87 0.63 -24.34
N ARG A 138 2.71 -0.47 -25.09
CA ARG A 138 1.41 -1.14 -25.28
C ARG A 138 1.13 -2.00 -24.05
N ILE A 139 0.40 -1.42 -23.10
CA ILE A 139 -0.04 -2.09 -21.87
C ILE A 139 -1.30 -2.90 -22.18
N THR A 140 -1.36 -4.16 -21.73
CA THR A 140 -2.56 -4.98 -21.88
C THR A 140 -3.67 -4.56 -20.91
N ASP A 141 -4.93 -4.92 -21.19
CA ASP A 141 -6.05 -4.59 -20.30
C ASP A 141 -5.87 -5.17 -18.89
N VAL A 142 -5.27 -6.36 -18.77
CA VAL A 142 -4.98 -7.00 -17.49
C VAL A 142 -3.95 -6.18 -16.71
N GLN A 143 -2.86 -5.78 -17.36
CA GLN A 143 -1.83 -4.94 -16.75
C GLN A 143 -2.39 -3.59 -16.30
N GLN A 144 -3.30 -3.00 -17.08
CA GLN A 144 -3.94 -1.75 -16.69
C GLN A 144 -4.88 -1.92 -15.48
N LYS A 145 -5.61 -3.03 -15.39
CA LYS A 145 -6.44 -3.37 -14.22
C LYS A 145 -5.59 -3.60 -12.98
N ALA A 146 -4.49 -4.35 -13.11
CA ALA A 146 -3.54 -4.57 -12.03
C ALA A 146 -2.95 -3.24 -11.52
N PHE A 147 -2.48 -2.38 -12.43
CA PHE A 147 -1.96 -1.06 -12.08
C PHE A 147 -2.99 -0.21 -11.33
N LYS A 148 -4.24 -0.17 -11.81
CA LYS A 148 -5.34 0.55 -11.16
C LYS A 148 -5.64 0.01 -9.76
N LEU A 149 -5.60 -1.31 -9.55
CA LEU A 149 -5.80 -1.92 -8.24
C LEU A 149 -4.70 -1.49 -7.26
N PHE A 150 -3.43 -1.66 -7.63
CA PHE A 150 -2.31 -1.30 -6.75
C PHE A 150 -2.27 0.20 -6.48
N LYS A 151 -2.55 1.03 -7.50
CA LYS A 151 -2.69 2.49 -7.35
C LYS A 151 -3.79 2.85 -6.35
N LYS A 152 -4.97 2.23 -6.44
CA LYS A 152 -6.08 2.47 -5.51
C LYS A 152 -5.69 2.13 -4.06
N ASN A 153 -4.81 1.15 -3.87
CA ASN A 153 -4.32 0.72 -2.55
C ASN A 153 -2.98 1.37 -2.16
N SER A 154 -2.54 2.39 -2.90
CA SER A 154 -1.36 3.19 -2.59
C SER A 154 -1.73 4.56 -2.04
N MET A 155 -0.80 5.15 -1.30
CA MET A 155 -0.74 6.58 -1.01
C MET A 155 0.71 7.05 -1.12
N THR A 156 0.89 8.37 -1.20
CA THR A 156 2.18 9.00 -1.40
C THR A 156 2.39 10.04 -0.32
N ILE A 157 3.63 10.14 0.18
CA ILE A 157 4.10 11.22 1.04
C ILE A 157 5.34 11.85 0.43
N GLU A 158 5.58 13.11 0.81
CA GLU A 158 6.80 13.83 0.47
C GLU A 158 7.55 14.16 1.75
N ILE A 159 8.86 13.87 1.77
CA ILE A 159 9.72 14.04 2.94
C ILE A 159 10.95 14.82 2.49
N VAL A 160 11.28 15.88 3.22
CA VAL A 160 12.54 16.60 3.01
C VAL A 160 13.66 15.86 3.74
N LYS A 161 14.71 15.47 3.00
CA LYS A 161 15.91 14.82 3.54
C LYS A 161 17.14 15.60 3.09
N GLY A 162 17.83 16.23 4.04
CA GLY A 162 18.80 17.29 3.71
C GLY A 162 18.07 18.40 2.96
N ASP A 163 18.58 18.78 1.79
CA ASP A 163 17.96 19.79 0.93
C ASP A 163 17.10 19.20 -0.21
N ASN A 164 16.90 17.88 -0.21
CA ASN A 164 16.22 17.20 -1.31
C ASN A 164 14.84 16.68 -0.91
N LEU A 165 13.83 17.01 -1.70
CA LEU A 165 12.47 16.49 -1.55
C LEU A 165 12.41 15.05 -2.07
N GLN A 166 12.06 14.11 -1.19
CA GLN A 166 11.87 12.70 -1.49
C GLN A 166 10.38 12.42 -1.62
N ARG A 167 9.99 11.58 -2.59
CA ARG A 167 8.60 11.11 -2.74
C ARG A 167 8.55 9.61 -2.52
N MET A 168 7.71 9.17 -1.57
CA MET A 168 7.60 7.77 -1.19
C MET A 168 6.18 7.25 -1.42
N HIS A 169 6.05 6.12 -2.11
CA HIS A 169 4.79 5.40 -2.30
C HIS A 169 4.72 4.23 -1.33
N PHE A 170 3.59 4.10 -0.63
CA PHE A 170 3.39 3.04 0.37
C PHE A 170 2.00 2.42 0.29
N ARG A 171 1.90 1.16 0.73
CA ARG A 171 0.67 0.38 0.70
C ARG A 171 -0.26 0.81 1.84
N VAL A 172 -1.54 0.97 1.53
CA VAL A 172 -2.59 1.20 2.51
C VAL A 172 -3.57 0.04 2.50
N LYS A 173 -3.53 -0.79 3.54
CA LYS A 173 -4.35 -2.02 3.64
C LYS A 173 -5.84 -1.72 3.80
N ASN A 174 -6.22 -0.76 4.65
CA ASN A 174 -7.62 -0.42 4.87
C ASN A 174 -7.79 1.10 5.08
N LYS A 175 -8.49 1.74 4.15
CA LYS A 175 -8.77 3.19 4.17
C LYS A 175 -9.98 3.57 5.03
N ASN A 176 -10.81 2.59 5.38
CA ASN A 176 -12.10 2.82 6.04
C ASN A 176 -12.02 2.71 7.58
N VAL A 177 -10.82 2.55 8.14
CA VAL A 177 -10.63 2.45 9.61
C VAL A 177 -10.64 3.82 10.27
N LEU A 178 -10.42 4.91 9.53
CA LEU A 178 -10.44 6.26 10.10
C LEU A 178 -11.83 6.89 9.92
N ARG A 179 -12.50 7.21 11.04
CA ARG A 179 -13.82 7.87 11.03
C ARG A 179 -13.72 9.32 10.56
N ASP A 180 -14.74 9.78 9.85
CA ASP A 180 -14.78 11.16 9.34
C ASP A 180 -14.89 12.19 10.46
N GLU A 181 -15.55 11.86 11.57
CA GLU A 181 -15.58 12.71 12.78
C GLU A 181 -14.17 12.99 13.33
N VAL A 182 -13.29 11.99 13.33
CA VAL A 182 -11.92 12.12 13.82
C VAL A 182 -11.09 12.98 12.85
N LYS A 183 -11.34 12.84 11.54
CA LYS A 183 -10.71 13.70 10.52
C LYS A 183 -11.12 15.17 10.70
N GLU A 184 -12.40 15.43 10.93
CA GLU A 184 -12.88 16.79 11.16
C GLU A 184 -12.32 17.35 12.47
N LYS A 185 -12.30 16.57 13.57
CA LYS A 185 -11.66 17.01 14.83
C LYS A 185 -10.18 17.37 14.63
N LEU A 186 -9.40 16.54 13.95
CA LEU A 186 -8.00 16.83 13.62
C LEU A 186 -7.87 18.12 12.81
N LYS A 187 -8.75 18.31 11.82
CA LYS A 187 -8.71 19.47 10.94
C LYS A 187 -8.92 20.79 11.70
N TRP A 188 -9.86 20.81 12.66
CA TRP A 188 -10.25 22.04 13.35
C TRP A 188 -9.50 22.27 14.67
N ASN A 189 -9.05 21.21 15.35
CA ASN A 189 -8.48 21.33 16.69
C ASN A 189 -6.95 21.40 16.74
N VAL A 190 -6.26 21.25 15.61
CA VAL A 190 -4.81 21.41 15.57
C VAL A 190 -4.46 22.89 15.73
N ASP A 191 -3.61 23.21 16.72
CA ASP A 191 -3.10 24.55 16.97
C ASP A 191 -2.27 25.05 15.77
N ARG A 192 -2.56 26.27 15.32
CA ARG A 192 -1.90 26.92 14.17
C ARG A 192 -1.19 28.22 14.54
N ASN A 193 -1.01 28.50 15.83
CA ASN A 193 -0.36 29.72 16.31
C ASN A 193 1.10 29.86 15.83
N SER A 194 1.80 28.75 15.58
CA SER A 194 3.14 28.75 14.97
C SER A 194 3.42 27.45 14.22
N SER A 195 4.34 27.47 13.25
CA SER A 195 4.72 26.30 12.46
C SER A 195 5.23 25.14 13.34
N SER A 196 6.07 25.44 14.33
CA SER A 196 6.61 24.43 15.26
C SER A 196 5.53 23.81 16.14
N THR A 197 4.57 24.62 16.60
CA THR A 197 3.48 24.15 17.45
C THR A 197 2.48 23.34 16.65
N LYS A 198 2.18 23.74 15.42
CA LYS A 198 1.34 22.97 14.49
C LYS A 198 1.88 21.56 14.27
N ILE A 199 3.18 21.42 14.03
CA ILE A 199 3.79 20.10 13.81
C ILE A 199 3.72 19.27 15.09
N ARG A 200 4.07 19.86 16.24
CA ARG A 200 4.04 19.16 17.53
C ARG A 200 2.64 18.65 17.87
N ASP A 201 1.66 19.54 17.79
CA ASP A 201 0.27 19.22 18.11
C ASP A 201 -0.32 18.20 17.13
N PHE A 202 -0.01 18.32 15.83
CA PHE A 202 -0.35 17.30 14.84
C PHE A 202 0.23 15.92 15.18
N MET A 203 1.47 15.86 15.67
CA MET A 203 2.10 14.60 16.08
C MET A 203 1.43 13.99 17.32
N ASP A 204 1.01 14.82 18.27
CA ASP A 204 0.28 14.34 19.46
C ASP A 204 -1.13 13.83 19.10
N TRP A 205 -1.83 14.54 18.22
CA TRP A 205 -3.08 14.05 17.63
C TRP A 205 -2.89 12.73 16.88
N THR A 206 -1.78 12.55 16.16
CA THR A 206 -1.49 11.32 15.42
C THR A 206 -1.41 10.10 16.35
N LYS A 207 -0.86 10.25 17.56
CA LYS A 207 -0.83 9.17 18.56
C LYS A 207 -2.24 8.80 19.02
N ALA A 208 -3.09 9.79 19.29
CA ALA A 208 -4.48 9.57 19.68
C ALA A 208 -5.28 8.88 18.57
N ILE A 209 -5.09 9.31 17.32
CA ILE A 209 -5.71 8.70 16.14
C ILE A 209 -5.25 7.25 15.96
N LEU A 210 -3.96 6.97 16.17
CA LEU A 210 -3.43 5.61 16.06
C LEU A 210 -4.10 4.67 17.07
N ASN A 211 -4.28 5.12 18.32
CA ASN A 211 -4.98 4.36 19.35
C ASN A 211 -6.46 4.15 18.99
N ASP A 212 -7.12 5.17 18.46
CA ASP A 212 -8.51 5.07 17.99
C ASP A 212 -8.67 4.08 16.82
N ILE A 213 -7.75 4.08 15.87
CA ILE A 213 -7.70 3.11 14.76
C ILE A 213 -7.54 1.68 15.29
N HIS A 214 -6.67 1.46 16.28
CA HIS A 214 -6.51 0.14 16.91
C HIS A 214 -7.79 -0.31 17.62
N TYR A 215 -8.42 0.58 18.37
CA TYR A 215 -9.69 0.31 19.03
C TYR A 215 -10.77 -0.02 18.00
N GLN A 216 -10.91 0.77 16.94
CA GLN A 216 -11.88 0.53 15.88
C GLN A 216 -11.63 -0.78 15.15
N LYS A 217 -10.37 -1.14 14.88
CA LYS A 217 -10.04 -2.45 14.29
C LYS A 217 -10.51 -3.61 15.18
N LYS A 218 -10.40 -3.47 16.51
CA LYS A 218 -10.90 -4.44 17.49
C LYS A 218 -12.43 -4.46 17.58
N VAL A 219 -13.07 -3.30 17.50
CA VAL A 219 -14.55 -3.21 17.47
C VAL A 219 -15.12 -3.80 16.18
N LEU A 220 -14.45 -3.58 15.05
CA LEU A 220 -14.85 -4.12 13.75
C LEU A 220 -14.45 -5.60 13.55
N SER A 221 -13.78 -6.24 14.51
CA SER A 221 -13.48 -7.67 14.41
C SER A 221 -14.63 -8.56 14.86
N ASN A 222 -15.61 -8.02 15.60
CA ASN A 222 -16.76 -8.77 16.10
C ASN A 222 -18.07 -8.29 15.44
N PRO A 223 -18.88 -9.17 14.81
CA PRO A 223 -20.12 -8.79 14.15
C PRO A 223 -21.18 -8.18 15.08
N VAL A 224 -21.20 -8.58 16.35
CA VAL A 224 -22.15 -8.05 17.35
C VAL A 224 -21.87 -6.57 17.62
N THR A 225 -20.60 -6.23 17.84
CA THR A 225 -20.17 -4.84 18.09
C THR A 225 -20.34 -3.97 16.85
N ILE A 226 -20.13 -4.49 15.64
CA ILE A 226 -20.46 -3.78 14.40
C ILE A 226 -21.95 -3.41 14.36
N THR A 227 -22.82 -4.36 14.71
CA THR A 227 -24.27 -4.15 14.68
C THR A 227 -24.69 -3.11 15.71
N LEU A 228 -24.19 -3.21 16.94
CA LEU A 228 -24.45 -2.23 18.01
C LEU A 228 -23.97 -0.83 17.65
N THR A 229 -22.77 -0.70 17.09
CA THR A 229 -22.20 0.60 16.68
C THR A 229 -22.93 1.21 15.49
N ARG A 230 -23.40 0.39 14.54
CA ARG A 230 -24.19 0.87 13.39
C ARG A 230 -25.51 1.51 13.81
N PHE A 231 -26.11 1.05 14.90
CA PHE A 231 -27.38 1.57 15.41
C PHE A 231 -27.21 2.63 16.52
N TRP A 232 -26.00 3.16 16.74
CA TRP A 232 -25.71 4.18 17.76
C TRP A 232 -26.68 5.38 17.74
N LEU A 233 -26.96 5.92 16.55
CA LEU A 233 -27.92 7.03 16.39
C LEU A 233 -29.33 6.67 16.88
N ILE A 234 -29.80 5.47 16.56
CA ILE A 234 -31.12 4.99 16.99
C ILE A 234 -31.16 4.85 18.51
N TRP A 235 -30.10 4.30 19.11
CA TRP A 235 -30.01 4.16 20.57
C TRP A 235 -30.04 5.52 21.27
N ASN A 236 -29.33 6.52 20.76
CA ASN A 236 -29.34 7.87 21.34
C ASN A 236 -30.70 8.56 21.22
N HIS A 237 -31.35 8.47 20.05
CA HIS A 237 -32.68 9.04 19.88
C HIS A 237 -33.73 8.32 20.74
N LEU A 238 -33.65 6.99 20.85
CA LEU A 238 -34.54 6.21 21.70
C LEU A 238 -34.35 6.56 23.19
N ALA A 239 -33.10 6.66 23.66
CA ALA A 239 -32.81 7.05 25.04
C ALA A 239 -33.36 8.46 25.35
N THR A 240 -33.20 9.40 24.42
CA THR A 240 -33.74 10.76 24.55
C THR A 240 -35.27 10.75 24.58
N LEU A 241 -35.92 9.98 23.70
CA LEU A 241 -37.37 9.84 23.66
C LEU A 241 -37.92 9.26 24.97
N VAL A 242 -37.31 8.18 25.46
CA VAL A 242 -37.69 7.55 26.73
C VAL A 242 -37.51 8.53 27.89
N ALA A 243 -36.42 9.28 27.93
CA ALA A 243 -36.19 10.29 28.95
C ALA A 243 -37.28 11.38 28.94
N VAL A 244 -37.70 11.85 27.76
CA VAL A 244 -38.79 12.81 27.62
C VAL A 244 -40.11 12.22 28.11
N VAL A 245 -40.45 10.99 27.71
CA VAL A 245 -41.68 10.30 28.13
C VAL A 245 -41.73 10.14 29.65
N LEU A 246 -40.64 9.70 30.28
CA LEU A 246 -40.57 9.56 31.73
C LEU A 246 -40.76 10.90 32.45
N ASN A 247 -40.13 11.97 31.96
CA ASN A 247 -40.30 13.30 32.53
C ASN A 247 -41.73 13.81 32.39
N VAL A 248 -42.42 13.52 31.28
CA VAL A 248 -43.84 13.85 31.10
C VAL A 248 -44.72 13.05 32.06
N ILE A 249 -44.44 11.75 32.27
CA ILE A 249 -45.17 10.92 33.23
C ILE A 249 -45.00 11.44 34.66
N MET A 250 -43.79 11.87 35.05
CA MET A 250 -43.56 12.44 36.39
C MET A 250 -44.23 13.80 36.62
N LEU A 251 -44.58 14.52 35.55
CA LEU A 251 -45.24 15.83 35.63
C LEU A 251 -46.77 15.71 35.82
N ILE A 252 -47.35 14.57 35.40
CA ILE A 252 -48.78 14.24 35.55
C ILE A 252 -49.02 13.66 36.95
#